data_AF-A0A4Q1IFL5-F1
#
_entry.id   AF-A0A4Q1IFL5-F1
#
_cell.length_a   1.000
_cell.length_b   1.000
_cell.length_c   1.000
_cell.angle_alpha   90.00
_cell.angle_beta   90.00
_cell.angle_gamma   90.00
#
_symmetry.space_group_name_H-M   'P 1'
#
loop_
_entity.id
_entity.type
_entity.pdbx_description
1 polymer ?
#
loop_
_entity_poly.entity_id
_entity_poly.type
_entity_poly.pdbx_seq_one_letter_code
_entity_poly.pdbx_strand_id
1 'polypeptide(L)' 'MLSQSEENYLKAIFSIELSNAKTVSTTLIAKNLSTKASSVTDMIKKLADKNLVNYEKYKGVKLTSEGKEIA' A
#
# COMPACT_ATOMS: atom_id res chain seq x y z
N MET A 1 15.07 -5.03 -7.77
CA MET A 1 14.22 -6.23 -7.54
C MET A 1 13.38 -5.97 -6.29
N LEU A 2 12.08 -6.26 -6.33
CA LEU A 2 11.19 -6.14 -5.17
C LEU A 2 11.24 -7.43 -4.35
N SER A 3 11.02 -7.29 -3.05
CA SER A 3 10.79 -8.43 -2.16
C SER A 3 9.36 -8.92 -2.27
N GLN A 4 9.11 -10.19 -1.96
CA GLN A 4 7.76 -10.76 -1.92
C GLN A 4 6.82 -9.96 -1.02
N SER A 5 7.33 -9.44 0.10
CA SER A 5 6.53 -8.59 0.99
C SER A 5 6.11 -7.29 0.31
N GLU A 6 6.99 -6.63 -0.43
CA GLU A 6 6.63 -5.39 -1.14
C GLU A 6 5.55 -5.63 -2.18
N GLU A 7 5.68 -6.70 -2.98
CA GLU A 7 4.65 -7.09 -3.96
C GLU A 7 3.31 -7.40 -3.30
N ASN A 8 3.31 -8.13 -2.18
CA ASN A 8 2.08 -8.44 -1.45
C ASN A 8 1.38 -7.18 -0.94
N TYR A 9 2.14 -6.17 -0.53
CA TYR A 9 1.57 -4.88 -0.12
C TYR A 9 0.97 -4.11 -1.29
N LEU A 10 1.64 -4.06 -2.45
CA LEU A 10 1.10 -3.43 -3.66
C LEU A 10 -0.22 -4.08 -4.10
N LYS A 11 -0.26 -5.42 -4.11
CA LYS A 11 -1.48 -6.21 -4.40
C LYS A 11 -2.62 -5.94 -3.44
N ALA A 12 -2.33 -5.90 -2.14
CA ALA A 12 -3.33 -5.59 -1.12
C ALA A 12 -3.91 -4.17 -1.31
N ILE A 13 -3.04 -3.18 -1.55
CA ILE A 13 -3.49 -1.80 -1.81
C ILE A 13 -4.38 -1.76 -3.06
N PHE A 14 -3.95 -2.40 -4.15
CA PHE A 14 -4.72 -2.44 -5.40
C PHE A 14 -6.09 -3.10 -5.21
N SER A 15 -6.13 -4.25 -4.53
CA SER A 15 -7.38 -4.96 -4.23
C SER A 15 -8.35 -4.10 -3.41
N ILE A 16 -7.85 -3.37 -2.42
CA ILE A 16 -8.67 -2.47 -1.60
C ILE A 16 -9.15 -1.24 -2.40
N GLU A 17 -8.29 -0.67 -3.26
CA GLU A 17 -8.67 0.43 -4.18
C GLU A 17 -9.85 0.02 -5.07
N LEU A 18 -9.78 -1.18 -5.68
CA LEU A 18 -10.85 -1.71 -6.54
C LEU A 18 -12.18 -1.94 -5.79
N SER A 19 -12.11 -2.24 -4.49
CA SER A 19 -13.28 -2.73 -3.73
C SER A 19 -14.23 -1.65 -3.22
N ASN A 20 -13.87 -0.36 -3.26
CA ASN A 20 -14.73 0.84 -3.04
C ASN A 20 -13.96 2.06 -2.49
N ALA A 21 -12.65 1.95 -2.22
CA ALA A 21 -11.90 3.02 -1.56
C ALA A 21 -11.12 3.88 -2.58
N LYS A 22 -11.52 5.14 -2.78
CA LYS A 22 -10.69 6.13 -3.52
C LYS A 22 -9.30 6.32 -2.89
N THR A 23 -9.17 5.98 -1.61
CA THR A 23 -7.96 6.11 -0.78
C THR A 23 -7.92 4.96 0.23
N VAL A 24 -6.77 4.29 0.33
CA VAL A 24 -6.58 3.11 1.18
C VAL A 24 -5.96 3.51 2.52
N SER A 25 -6.61 3.19 3.64
CA SER A 25 -6.03 3.47 4.96
C SER A 25 -5.03 2.39 5.38
N THR A 26 -4.02 2.76 6.18
CA THR A 26 -3.06 1.80 6.73
C THR A 26 -3.73 0.75 7.63
N THR A 27 -4.84 1.09 8.28
CA THR A 27 -5.65 0.15 9.08
C THR A 27 -6.33 -0.90 8.21
N LEU A 28 -6.84 -0.53 7.02
CA LEU A 28 -7.45 -1.49 6.10
C LEU A 28 -6.41 -2.45 5.53
N ILE A 29 -5.22 -1.94 5.17
CA ILE A 29 -4.10 -2.77 4.71
C ILE A 29 -3.66 -3.73 5.83
N ALA A 30 -3.55 -3.23 7.06
CA ALA A 30 -3.18 -4.04 8.22
C ALA A 30 -4.17 -5.20 8.44
N LYS A 31 -5.47 -4.93 8.31
CA LYS A 31 -6.51 -5.95 8.39
C LYS A 31 -6.43 -6.97 7.25
N ASN A 32 -6.26 -6.51 6.01
CA ASN A 32 -6.19 -7.36 4.83
C ASN A 32 -4.98 -8.32 4.88
N LEU A 33 -3.82 -7.80 5.32
CA LEU A 33 -2.58 -8.56 5.43
C LEU A 33 -2.40 -9.24 6.80
N SER A 34 -3.39 -9.16 7.70
CA SER A 34 -3.32 -9.70 9.07
C SER A 34 -2.03 -9.32 9.80
N THR A 35 -1.66 -8.04 9.73
CA THR A 35 -0.40 -7.51 10.27
C THR A 35 -0.63 -6.25 11.11
N LYS A 36 0.43 -5.75 11.77
CA LYS A 36 0.36 -4.57 12.64
C LYS A 36 0.33 -3.29 11.79
N ALA A 37 -0.47 -2.30 12.20
CA ALA A 37 -0.54 -1.00 11.54
C ALA A 37 0.81 -0.24 11.51
N SER A 38 1.66 -0.46 12.53
CA SER A 38 3.03 0.07 12.55
C SER A 38 3.87 -0.51 11.41
N SER A 39 3.84 -1.83 11.23
CA SER A 39 4.55 -2.52 10.13
C SER A 39 4.06 -2.07 8.76
N VAL A 40 2.75 -1.82 8.62
CA VAL A 40 2.21 -1.24 7.39
C VAL A 40 2.78 0.14 7.15
N THR A 41 2.80 1.00 8.17
CA THR A 41 3.31 2.37 8.03
C THR A 41 4.77 2.38 7.57
N ASP A 42 5.60 1.51 8.13
CA ASP A 42 7.01 1.40 7.73
C ASP A 42 7.15 0.90 6.28
N MET A 43 6.34 -0.09 5.87
CA MET A 43 6.34 -0.58 4.49
C MET A 43 5.84 0.48 3.50
N ILE A 44 4.81 1.24 3.86
CA ILE A 44 4.29 2.32 3.02
C ILE A 44 5.32 3.41 2.81
N LYS A 45 6.07 3.80 3.86
CA LYS A 45 7.18 4.75 3.71
C LYS A 45 8.24 4.20 2.74
N LYS A 46 8.63 2.93 2.90
CA LYS A 46 9.61 2.29 2.00
C LYS A 46 9.13 2.23 0.54
N LEU A 47 7.85 1.96 0.30
CA LEU A 47 7.27 1.96 -1.04
C LEU A 47 7.14 3.38 -1.61
N ALA A 48 6.91 4.39 -0.76
CA ALA A 48 6.89 5.79 -1.17
C ALA A 48 8.29 6.28 -1.57
N ASP A 49 9.33 5.89 -0.82
CA ASP A 49 10.73 6.16 -1.18
C ASP A 49 11.13 5.54 -2.53
N LYS A 50 10.38 4.51 -2.96
CA LYS A 50 10.52 3.84 -4.26
C LYS A 50 9.58 4.40 -5.34
N ASN A 51 8.82 5.45 -5.07
CA ASN A 51 7.80 6.04 -5.96
C ASN A 51 6.67 5.08 -6.39
N LEU A 52 6.43 4.01 -5.65
CA LEU A 52 5.38 3.03 -5.98
C LEU A 52 4.02 3.38 -5.35
N VAL A 53 4.02 4.20 -4.30
CA VAL A 53 2.81 4.69 -3.64
C VAL A 53 2.93 6.17 -3.29
N ASN A 54 1.80 6.87 -3.32
CA ASN A 54 1.63 8.17 -2.70
C ASN A 54 0.99 7.98 -1.33
N TYR A 55 1.71 8.39 -0.29
CA TYR A 55 1.21 8.38 1.09
C TYR A 55 1.09 9.80 1.61
N GLU A 56 -0.11 10.15 2.04
CA GLU A 56 -0.37 11.40 2.74
C GLU A 56 -1.01 11.10 4.09
N LYS A 57 -0.44 11.69 5.15
CA LYS A 57 -0.99 11.57 6.50
C LYS A 57 -2.45 12.02 6.48
N TYR A 58 -3.33 11.22 7.08
CA TYR A 58 -4.79 11.40 7.11
C TYR A 58 -5.53 11.24 5.78
N LYS A 59 -4.85 11.25 4.63
CA LYS A 59 -5.49 10.97 3.32
C LYS A 59 -5.33 9.53 2.87
N GLY A 60 -4.41 8.78 3.48
CA GLY A 60 -4.19 7.36 3.18
C GLY A 60 -3.15 7.15 2.09
N VAL A 61 -3.24 6.00 1.44
CA VAL A 61 -2.28 5.48 0.46
C VAL A 61 -2.99 5.30 -0.86
N LYS A 62 -2.29 5.64 -1.94
CA LYS A 62 -2.71 5.36 -3.32
C LYS A 62 -1.53 4.83 -4.13
N LEU A 63 -1.77 3.88 -5.02
CA LEU A 63 -0.73 3.43 -5.95
C LEU A 63 -0.41 4.52 -6.98
N THR A 64 0.88 4.68 -7.29
CA THR A 64 1.31 5.43 -8.48
C THR A 64 1.06 4.60 -9.73
N SER A 65 1.27 5.16 -10.92
CA SER A 65 1.18 4.39 -12.18
C SER A 65 2.15 3.21 -12.17
N GLU A 66 3.39 3.43 -11.75
CA GLU A 66 4.43 2.39 -11.62
C GLU A 66 4.03 1.32 -10.60
N GLY A 67 3.48 1.71 -9.45
CA GLY A 67 2.99 0.77 -8.45
C GLY A 67 1.85 -0.11 -8.96
N LYS A 68 0.99 0.41 -9.86
CA LYS A 68 -0.11 -0.35 -10.47
C LYS A 68 0.34 -1.33 -11.53
N GLU A 69 1.43 -1.07 -12.24
CA GLU A 69 1.97 -2.03 -13.22
C GLU A 69 2.53 -3.29 -12.57
N ILE A 70 2.91 -3.20 -11.29
CA ILE A 70 3.52 -4.29 -10.53
C ILE A 70 2.47 -5.10 -9.73
N ALA A 71 1.40 -4.43 -9.27
CA ALA A 71 0.36 -5.01 -8.43
C ALA A 71 -0.48 -6.04 -9.19
#